data_AF-A0A840AW37-F1
#
_entry.id   AF-A0A840AW37-F1
#
_cell.length_a   1.000
_cell.length_b   1.000
_cell.length_c   1.000
_cell.angle_alpha   90.00
_cell.angle_beta   90.00
_cell.angle_gamma   90.00
#
_symmetry.space_group_name_H-M   'P 1'
#
loop_
_entity.id
_entity.type
_entity.pdbx_description
1 polymer ?
#
loop_
_entity_poly.entity_id
_entity_poly.type
_entity_poly.pdbx_seq_one_letter_code
_entity_poly.pdbx_strand_id
1 'polypeptide(L)'
;MNDGLRDEVEPTAPAEGSRRGRSVAIELIGLLAAHEGALRTGEAARLLAVARSSLNRIAHVLADHGLVDLSRRGLIALGPVAARLGQRRETMLRHEDEHRLAPRRKRLSRAPGASYVLTRNPDCTRIPDTARFRRTPKFRLGFSNASIDHPWRTALVHSVEYGAVRHDALVSSLSVRHAGLDAERQILDIEALLRDGVDGLVLSAHDSQTLVEVITEAERRGVPTVIVDRGQPEILPHASFVTCDDRTIGEITARWLCERLRGRGSVLLLPGLFGADPAHRRLEGASAVFARHPGIRVLDICWTGWQQQQGREIVAARLAAGEETIDGVWCDSGLQAVGSLKAFVAAGRSGAIPPHTGGDLNLAYKLAIRHGVAQAAVDYPPAMGLRAVEVLIDVLRGRAVPRRIDVPTEIVVTRGHATRSVKPDLWSDEHVRWDLPDDLILASGLGPAYDPRSFRVHYKGNRYNRSAAGSGGRPADAGT
;
A
#
# COMPACT_ATOMS: atom_id res chain seq x y z
N MET A 1 -12.15 -13.02 -69.61
CA MET A 1 -11.95 -14.48 -69.61
C MET A 1 -11.36 -14.80 -68.25
N ASN A 2 -12.18 -15.26 -67.30
CA ASN A 2 -12.41 -16.70 -67.01
C ASN A 2 -11.07 -17.41 -66.73
N ASP A 3 -10.90 -18.23 -65.71
CA ASP A 3 -11.84 -18.91 -64.80
C ASP A 3 -10.98 -19.63 -63.74
N GLY A 4 -11.60 -20.05 -62.63
CA GLY A 4 -10.99 -20.99 -61.66
C GLY A 4 -10.93 -20.40 -60.25
N LEU A 5 -12.03 -20.19 -59.51
CA LEU A 5 -12.92 -21.22 -58.93
C LEU A 5 -12.11 -22.29 -58.19
N ARG A 6 -11.96 -22.14 -56.86
CA ARG A 6 -12.83 -22.72 -55.82
C ARG A 6 -12.69 -24.23 -55.76
N ASP A 7 -11.73 -24.68 -54.94
CA ASP A 7 -11.95 -25.88 -54.15
C ASP A 7 -12.46 -25.43 -52.78
N GLU A 8 -13.76 -25.64 -52.60
CA GLU A 8 -14.47 -25.53 -51.34
C GLU A 8 -13.89 -26.57 -50.36
N VAL A 9 -13.22 -26.11 -49.32
CA VAL A 9 -13.24 -26.85 -48.05
C VAL A 9 -14.36 -26.23 -47.24
N GLU A 10 -15.56 -26.80 -47.38
CA GLU A 10 -16.66 -26.59 -46.45
C GLU A 10 -16.12 -26.68 -45.02
N PRO A 11 -16.50 -25.76 -44.11
CA PRO A 11 -16.25 -25.97 -42.70
C PRO A 11 -17.04 -27.22 -42.31
N THR A 12 -16.33 -28.32 -42.08
CA THR A 12 -16.90 -29.56 -41.58
C THR A 12 -17.72 -29.24 -40.33
N ALA A 13 -19.03 -29.45 -40.44
CA ALA A 13 -19.94 -29.32 -39.32
C ALA A 13 -19.42 -30.21 -38.18
N PRO A 14 -19.25 -29.68 -36.96
CA PRO A 14 -18.81 -30.51 -35.86
C PRO A 14 -19.88 -31.57 -35.59
N ALA A 15 -19.44 -32.82 -35.61
CA ALA A 15 -20.24 -34.01 -35.35
C ALA A 15 -21.12 -33.84 -34.10
N GLU A 16 -22.37 -34.30 -34.20
CA GLU A 16 -23.40 -34.29 -33.14
C GLU A 16 -22.98 -35.15 -31.94
N GLY A 17 -22.12 -34.58 -31.09
CA GLY A 17 -21.92 -35.01 -29.72
C GLY A 17 -22.70 -34.08 -28.79
N SER A 18 -23.61 -34.62 -27.99
CA SER A 18 -24.40 -33.89 -26.97
C SER A 18 -23.58 -32.78 -26.28
N ARG A 19 -23.74 -31.52 -26.73
CA ARG A 19 -23.07 -30.36 -26.11
C ARG A 19 -23.45 -30.32 -24.63
N ARG A 20 -22.44 -30.33 -23.75
CA ARG A 20 -22.66 -30.33 -22.29
C ARG A 20 -23.38 -29.04 -21.90
N GLY A 21 -24.49 -29.14 -21.17
CA GLY A 21 -25.34 -28.00 -20.81
C GLY A 21 -24.62 -26.86 -20.07
N ARG A 22 -23.48 -27.14 -19.42
CA ARG A 22 -22.62 -26.12 -18.80
C ARG A 22 -21.97 -25.18 -19.84
N SER A 23 -21.53 -25.70 -20.97
CA SER A 23 -20.92 -24.88 -22.05
C SER A 23 -21.96 -23.96 -22.67
N VAL A 24 -23.14 -24.49 -22.96
CA VAL A 24 -24.28 -23.73 -23.51
C VAL A 24 -24.74 -22.64 -22.53
N ALA A 25 -24.70 -22.90 -21.22
CA ALA A 25 -25.03 -21.90 -20.20
C ALA A 25 -24.05 -20.72 -20.19
N ILE A 26 -22.75 -20.98 -20.29
CA ILE A 26 -21.71 -19.95 -20.33
C ILE A 26 -21.81 -19.15 -21.64
N GLU A 27 -21.97 -19.84 -22.77
CA GLU A 27 -22.12 -19.21 -24.09
C GLU A 27 -23.38 -18.35 -24.16
N LEU A 28 -24.50 -18.78 -23.55
CA LEU A 28 -25.73 -17.98 -23.49
C LEU A 28 -25.53 -16.65 -22.75
N ILE A 29 -24.85 -16.66 -21.60
CA ILE A 29 -24.58 -15.41 -20.85
C ILE A 29 -23.67 -14.48 -21.67
N GLY A 30 -22.63 -15.03 -22.31
CA GLY A 30 -21.76 -14.27 -23.21
C GLY A 30 -22.51 -13.67 -24.39
N LEU A 31 -23.44 -14.44 -24.97
CA LEU A 31 -24.26 -14.01 -26.09
C LEU A 31 -25.22 -12.89 -25.72
N LEU A 32 -25.87 -12.98 -24.55
CA LEU A 32 -26.74 -11.92 -24.03
C LEU A 32 -25.94 -10.64 -23.76
N ALA A 33 -24.74 -10.75 -23.19
CA ALA A 33 -23.87 -9.60 -22.96
C ALA A 33 -23.44 -8.90 -24.26
N ALA A 34 -23.30 -9.64 -25.37
CA ALA A 34 -23.00 -9.08 -26.68
C ALA A 34 -24.20 -8.43 -27.39
N HIS A 35 -25.43 -8.66 -26.90
CA HIS A 35 -26.67 -8.18 -27.53
C HIS A 35 -27.49 -7.36 -26.52
N GLU A 36 -26.88 -6.30 -25.98
CA GLU A 36 -27.52 -5.32 -25.08
C GLU A 36 -28.24 -5.94 -23.85
N GLY A 37 -27.83 -7.14 -23.46
CA GLY A 37 -28.37 -7.86 -22.32
C GLY A 37 -29.66 -8.63 -22.58
N ALA A 38 -30.19 -8.70 -23.81
CA ALA A 38 -31.41 -9.46 -24.09
C ALA A 38 -31.50 -10.00 -25.53
N LEU A 39 -32.05 -11.21 -25.67
CA LEU A 39 -32.28 -11.85 -26.97
C LEU A 39 -33.60 -12.60 -27.01
N ARG A 40 -34.19 -12.74 -28.21
CA ARG A 40 -35.33 -13.64 -28.40
C ARG A 40 -34.88 -15.08 -28.25
N THR A 41 -35.67 -15.89 -27.54
CA THR A 41 -35.36 -17.32 -27.28
C THR A 41 -35.06 -18.10 -28.56
N GLY A 42 -35.81 -17.82 -29.64
CA GLY A 42 -35.63 -18.48 -30.92
C GLY A 42 -34.35 -18.10 -31.67
N GLU A 43 -33.84 -16.90 -31.43
CA GLU A 43 -32.61 -16.37 -32.00
C GLU A 43 -31.40 -16.88 -31.23
N ALA A 44 -31.46 -16.84 -29.89
CA ALA A 44 -30.44 -17.43 -29.02
C ALA A 44 -30.25 -18.95 -29.30
N ALA A 45 -31.34 -19.70 -29.52
CA ALA A 45 -31.26 -21.11 -29.87
C ALA A 45 -30.55 -21.36 -31.21
N ARG A 46 -30.77 -20.48 -32.20
CA ARG A 46 -30.13 -20.56 -33.51
C ARG A 46 -28.63 -20.25 -33.42
N LEU A 47 -28.28 -19.17 -32.72
CA LEU A 47 -26.89 -18.73 -32.55
C LEU A 47 -26.05 -19.72 -31.74
N LEU A 48 -26.66 -20.40 -30.77
CA LEU A 48 -26.00 -21.44 -29.97
C LEU A 48 -26.04 -22.84 -30.61
N ALA A 49 -26.71 -22.98 -31.76
CA ALA A 49 -26.94 -24.25 -32.45
C ALA A 49 -27.51 -25.35 -31.52
N VAL A 50 -28.56 -25.01 -30.75
CA VAL A 50 -29.23 -25.95 -29.83
C VAL A 50 -30.75 -25.94 -30.00
N ALA A 51 -31.39 -27.06 -29.71
CA ALA A 51 -32.85 -27.14 -29.69
C ALA A 51 -33.46 -26.17 -28.67
N ARG A 52 -34.58 -25.51 -29.02
CA ARG A 52 -35.28 -24.55 -28.13
C ARG A 52 -35.68 -25.18 -26.79
N SER A 53 -36.07 -26.45 -26.78
CA SER A 53 -36.43 -27.18 -25.56
C SER A 53 -35.23 -27.36 -24.61
N SER A 54 -34.03 -27.60 -25.14
CA SER A 54 -32.79 -27.68 -24.34
C SER A 54 -32.34 -26.31 -23.85
N LEU A 55 -32.44 -25.28 -24.69
CA LEU A 55 -32.15 -23.90 -24.27
C LEU A 55 -33.10 -23.45 -23.15
N ASN A 56 -34.40 -23.73 -23.26
CA ASN A 56 -35.37 -23.38 -22.22
C ASN A 56 -35.05 -24.05 -20.88
N ARG A 57 -34.68 -25.33 -20.87
CA ARG A 57 -34.28 -26.02 -19.63
C ARG A 57 -33.06 -25.37 -18.98
N ILE A 58 -32.05 -25.00 -19.77
CA ILE A 58 -30.84 -24.33 -19.29
C ILE A 58 -31.17 -22.92 -18.78
N ALA A 59 -31.97 -22.16 -19.52
CA ALA A 59 -32.35 -20.81 -19.16
C ALA A 59 -33.17 -20.76 -17.85
N HIS A 60 -34.02 -21.75 -17.60
CA HIS A 60 -34.75 -21.86 -16.32
C HIS A 60 -33.79 -22.10 -15.15
N VAL A 61 -32.82 -23.02 -15.28
CA VAL A 61 -31.80 -23.24 -14.23
C VAL A 61 -30.98 -21.96 -13.98
N LEU A 62 -30.63 -21.22 -15.03
CA LEU A 62 -29.92 -19.94 -14.89
C LEU A 62 -30.79 -18.85 -14.26
N ALA A 63 -32.09 -18.87 -14.51
CA ALA A 63 -33.05 -17.95 -13.89
C ALA A 63 -33.19 -18.21 -12.38
N ASP A 64 -33.18 -19.48 -11.94
CA ASP A 64 -33.21 -19.84 -10.51
C ASP A 64 -31.99 -19.30 -9.75
N HIS A 65 -30.87 -19.12 -10.44
CA HIS A 65 -29.66 -18.52 -9.90
C HIS A 65 -29.53 -17.01 -10.18
N GLY A 66 -30.57 -16.39 -10.77
CA GLY A 66 -30.61 -14.95 -11.07
C GLY A 66 -29.61 -14.48 -12.13
N LEU A 67 -29.06 -15.41 -12.92
CA LEU A 67 -28.12 -15.13 -14.00
C LEU A 67 -28.83 -14.73 -15.30
N VAL A 68 -30.07 -15.16 -15.46
CA VAL A 68 -30.96 -14.84 -16.59
C VAL A 68 -32.33 -14.40 -16.06
N ASP A 69 -33.03 -13.55 -16.79
CA ASP A 69 -34.43 -13.18 -16.55
C ASP A 69 -35.32 -13.67 -17.70
N LEU A 70 -36.42 -14.35 -17.34
CA LEU A 70 -37.42 -14.93 -18.23
C LEU A 70 -38.82 -14.32 -18.04
N SER A 71 -38.92 -13.20 -17.31
CA SER A 71 -40.17 -12.50 -16.98
C SER A 71 -40.98 -12.08 -18.23
N ARG A 72 -40.29 -11.89 -19.37
CA ARG A 72 -40.91 -11.54 -20.66
C ARG A 72 -41.00 -12.76 -21.58
N ARG A 73 -42.21 -13.09 -22.00
CA ARG A 73 -42.49 -14.28 -22.83
C ARG A 73 -41.70 -14.25 -24.15
N GLY A 74 -40.92 -15.30 -24.39
CA GLY A 74 -40.13 -15.47 -25.62
C GLY A 74 -38.85 -14.63 -25.68
N LEU A 75 -38.47 -13.99 -24.56
CA LEU A 75 -37.24 -13.25 -24.40
C LEU A 75 -36.41 -13.88 -23.28
N ILE A 76 -35.10 -13.90 -23.47
CA ILE A 76 -34.11 -14.26 -22.47
C ILE A 76 -33.27 -13.01 -22.23
N ALA A 77 -33.22 -12.50 -21.01
CA ALA A 77 -32.44 -11.32 -20.64
C ALA A 77 -31.39 -11.65 -19.58
N LEU A 78 -30.39 -10.80 -19.38
CA LEU A 78 -29.44 -10.91 -18.28
C LEU A 78 -30.17 -10.72 -16.95
N GLY A 79 -29.99 -11.68 -16.05
CA GLY A 79 -30.54 -11.60 -14.71
C GLY A 79 -29.76 -10.64 -13.81
N PRO A 80 -30.34 -10.25 -12.66
CA PRO A 80 -29.75 -9.25 -11.77
C PRO A 80 -28.35 -9.62 -11.24
N VAL A 81 -28.00 -10.91 -11.15
CA VAL A 81 -26.64 -11.34 -10.76
C VAL A 81 -25.63 -11.07 -11.89
N ALA A 82 -25.99 -11.40 -13.14
CA ALA A 82 -25.13 -11.17 -14.29
C ALA A 82 -24.99 -9.68 -14.62
N ALA A 83 -26.08 -8.91 -14.50
CA ALA A 83 -26.06 -7.45 -14.67
C ALA A 83 -25.15 -6.76 -13.65
N ARG A 84 -25.14 -7.20 -12.38
CA ARG A 84 -24.23 -6.68 -11.34
C ARG A 84 -22.75 -7.00 -11.60
N LEU A 85 -22.45 -8.16 -12.19
CA LEU A 85 -21.10 -8.52 -12.62
C LEU A 85 -20.63 -7.63 -13.77
N GLY A 86 -21.50 -7.35 -14.75
CA GLY A 86 -21.26 -6.39 -15.82
C GLY A 86 -21.07 -4.96 -15.32
N GLN A 87 -21.94 -4.50 -14.41
CA GLN A 87 -21.84 -3.18 -13.80
C GLN A 87 -20.54 -3.01 -13.01
N ARG A 88 -20.06 -4.01 -12.26
CA ARG A 88 -18.74 -3.93 -11.59
C ARG A 88 -17.59 -3.73 -12.57
N ARG A 89 -17.65 -4.35 -13.75
CA ARG A 89 -16.66 -4.12 -14.82
C ARG A 89 -16.81 -2.73 -15.41
N GLU A 90 -18.02 -2.24 -15.66
CA GLU A 90 -18.24 -0.86 -16.11
C GLU A 90 -17.83 0.19 -15.07
N THR A 91 -18.07 -0.04 -13.77
CA THR A 91 -17.59 0.86 -12.72
C THR A 91 -16.07 0.84 -12.66
N MET A 92 -15.43 -0.31 -12.87
CA MET A 92 -13.98 -0.44 -12.95
C MET A 92 -13.40 0.24 -14.21
N LEU A 93 -14.06 0.09 -15.37
CA LEU A 93 -13.71 0.77 -16.62
C LEU A 93 -13.96 2.28 -16.55
N ARG A 94 -15.01 2.74 -15.85
CA ARG A 94 -15.27 4.16 -15.58
C ARG A 94 -14.26 4.73 -14.58
N HIS A 95 -13.83 3.96 -13.58
CA HIS A 95 -12.70 4.34 -12.74
C HIS A 95 -11.41 4.46 -13.58
N GLU A 96 -11.18 3.54 -14.52
CA GLU A 96 -10.08 3.63 -15.48
C GLU A 96 -10.22 4.81 -16.46
N ASP A 97 -11.43 5.18 -16.90
CA ASP A 97 -11.70 6.30 -17.80
C ASP A 97 -11.63 7.66 -17.10
N GLU A 98 -12.06 7.77 -15.84
CA GLU A 98 -11.83 8.93 -14.98
C GLU A 98 -10.33 9.13 -14.72
N HIS A 99 -9.56 8.04 -14.59
CA HIS A 99 -8.10 8.07 -14.56
C HIS A 99 -7.45 8.42 -15.93
N ARG A 100 -8.16 8.28 -17.07
CA ARG A 100 -7.66 8.64 -18.42
C ARG A 100 -7.80 10.12 -18.77
N LEU A 101 -8.66 10.88 -18.08
CA LEU A 101 -8.81 12.33 -18.28
C LEU A 101 -7.71 13.17 -17.61
N ALA A 102 -6.91 12.57 -16.72
CA ALA A 102 -5.63 13.15 -16.30
C ALA A 102 -4.59 12.98 -17.43
N PRO A 103 -3.76 14.00 -17.72
CA PRO A 103 -2.78 13.92 -18.81
C PRO A 103 -1.88 12.69 -18.65
N ARG A 104 -1.94 11.78 -19.64
CA ARG A 104 -1.23 10.50 -19.68
C ARG A 104 0.29 10.70 -19.53
N ARG A 105 0.83 10.43 -18.35
CA ARG A 105 2.28 10.16 -18.20
C ARG A 105 2.59 8.77 -18.73
N LYS A 106 3.60 8.67 -19.61
CA LYS A 106 4.12 7.39 -20.10
C LYS A 106 4.63 6.57 -18.91
N ARG A 107 3.86 5.60 -18.43
CA ARG A 107 4.38 4.51 -17.60
C ARG A 107 5.27 3.65 -18.49
N LEU A 108 6.57 3.65 -18.22
CA LEU A 108 7.52 2.72 -18.84
C LEU A 108 7.15 1.30 -18.40
N SER A 109 6.91 0.41 -19.36
CA SER A 109 6.60 -0.99 -19.12
C SER A 109 7.77 -1.69 -18.41
N ARG A 110 7.54 -2.24 -17.21
CA ARG A 110 8.47 -3.20 -16.58
C ARG A 110 8.58 -4.44 -17.46
N ALA A 111 9.81 -4.92 -17.67
CA ALA A 111 10.08 -6.15 -18.42
C ALA A 111 9.46 -7.39 -17.73
N PRO A 112 9.03 -8.40 -18.50
CA PRO A 112 8.35 -9.57 -17.96
C PRO A 112 9.35 -10.59 -17.40
N GLY A 113 9.22 -10.84 -16.11
CA GLY A 113 9.82 -11.94 -15.36
C GLY A 113 9.01 -12.06 -14.07
N ALA A 114 8.86 -13.27 -13.50
CA ALA A 114 8.13 -13.47 -12.25
C ALA A 114 8.50 -12.35 -11.26
N SER A 115 7.49 -11.64 -10.74
CA SER A 115 7.71 -10.42 -9.95
C SER A 115 8.80 -10.69 -8.91
N TYR A 116 9.90 -9.92 -8.96
CA TYR A 116 11.06 -10.04 -8.08
C TYR A 116 10.67 -10.02 -6.58
N VAL A 117 9.46 -9.55 -6.28
CA VAL A 117 8.79 -9.56 -4.98
C VAL A 117 8.41 -10.97 -4.51
N LEU A 118 7.93 -11.85 -5.40
CA LEU A 118 7.40 -13.18 -5.04
C LEU A 118 8.50 -14.18 -4.66
N THR A 119 9.72 -14.02 -5.19
CA THR A 119 10.88 -14.86 -4.81
C THR A 119 11.50 -14.48 -3.48
N ARG A 120 11.36 -13.23 -3.03
CA ARG A 120 11.86 -12.75 -1.73
C ARG A 120 10.85 -12.88 -0.60
N ASN A 121 9.57 -12.74 -0.92
CA ASN A 121 8.48 -12.74 0.06
C ASN A 121 7.50 -13.90 -0.25
N PRO A 122 7.84 -15.16 0.11
CA PRO A 122 6.97 -16.32 -0.16
C PRO A 122 5.62 -16.20 0.58
N ASP A 123 5.54 -15.43 1.67
CA ASP A 123 4.30 -15.19 2.40
C ASP A 123 3.28 -14.36 1.60
N CYS A 124 3.68 -13.72 0.49
CA CYS A 124 2.75 -13.07 -0.44
C CYS A 124 1.89 -14.06 -1.23
N THR A 125 2.27 -15.35 -1.28
CA THR A 125 1.49 -16.42 -1.92
C THR A 125 0.83 -17.38 -0.92
N ARG A 126 1.14 -17.26 0.37
CA ARG A 126 0.48 -18.04 1.43
C ARG A 126 -0.86 -17.39 1.78
N ILE A 127 -1.92 -18.19 1.78
CA ILE A 127 -3.29 -17.74 2.07
C ILE A 127 -3.80 -18.53 3.28
N PRO A 128 -3.72 -17.97 4.51
CA PRO A 128 -4.29 -18.61 5.69
C PRO A 128 -5.82 -18.73 5.61
N ASP A 129 -6.37 -19.76 6.24
CA ASP A 129 -7.82 -19.87 6.43
C ASP A 129 -8.29 -18.89 7.51
N THR A 130 -9.15 -17.96 7.11
CA THR A 130 -9.72 -16.92 7.96
C THR A 130 -11.18 -17.20 8.32
N ALA A 131 -11.77 -18.32 7.86
CA ALA A 131 -13.18 -18.63 8.08
C ALA A 131 -13.56 -18.66 9.58
N ARG A 132 -12.63 -19.07 10.44
CA ARG A 132 -12.79 -19.08 11.91
C ARG A 132 -13.02 -17.70 12.52
N PHE A 133 -12.61 -16.62 11.84
CA PHE A 133 -12.77 -15.24 12.29
C PHE A 133 -14.05 -14.59 11.78
N ARG A 134 -14.92 -15.31 11.06
CA ARG A 134 -16.15 -14.77 10.50
C ARG A 134 -17.08 -14.25 11.60
N ARG A 135 -17.44 -12.97 11.50
CA ARG A 135 -18.39 -12.26 12.36
C ARG A 135 -19.47 -11.58 11.52
N THR A 136 -20.58 -11.20 12.14
CA THR A 136 -21.62 -10.39 11.50
C THR A 136 -21.34 -8.89 11.73
N PRO A 137 -21.31 -8.04 10.69
CA PRO A 137 -21.10 -6.60 10.87
C PRO A 137 -22.26 -5.95 11.65
N LYS A 138 -22.06 -4.79 12.30
CA LYS A 138 -20.90 -3.88 12.20
C LYS A 138 -19.78 -4.20 13.22
N PHE A 139 -18.53 -4.19 12.76
CA PHE A 139 -17.34 -4.56 13.51
C PHE A 139 -16.76 -3.43 14.38
N ARG A 140 -16.25 -3.79 15.56
CA ARG A 140 -15.49 -2.91 16.46
C ARG A 140 -14.00 -3.17 16.27
N LEU A 141 -13.26 -2.22 15.72
CA LEU A 141 -11.85 -2.40 15.42
C LEU A 141 -10.97 -1.75 16.49
N GLY A 142 -9.86 -2.39 16.84
CA GLY A 142 -8.79 -1.78 17.64
C GLY A 142 -7.56 -1.49 16.81
N PHE A 143 -6.89 -0.36 17.04
CA PHE A 143 -5.57 -0.07 16.51
C PHE A 143 -4.59 0.15 17.65
N SER A 144 -3.66 -0.79 17.83
CA SER A 144 -2.53 -0.66 18.74
C SER A 144 -1.32 -0.15 17.95
N ASN A 145 -0.90 1.09 18.21
CA ASN A 145 0.18 1.75 17.50
C ASN A 145 1.36 2.03 18.43
N ALA A 146 2.58 1.76 17.96
CA ALA A 146 3.80 1.98 18.72
C ALA A 146 3.96 3.42 19.24
N SER A 147 3.64 4.44 18.42
CA SER A 147 3.88 5.85 18.76
C SER A 147 3.19 6.83 17.80
N ILE A 148 3.18 8.11 18.16
CA ILE A 148 2.80 9.25 17.29
C ILE A 148 3.91 10.33 17.29
N ASP A 149 5.15 9.89 17.44
CA ASP A 149 6.34 10.71 17.69
C ASP A 149 6.86 11.47 16.45
N HIS A 150 6.45 11.08 15.25
CA HIS A 150 6.85 11.75 14.01
C HIS A 150 5.71 11.80 12.98
N PRO A 151 5.75 12.73 11.99
CA PRO A 151 4.64 12.99 11.08
C PRO A 151 4.15 11.77 10.28
N TRP A 152 5.06 10.84 9.97
CA TRP A 152 4.71 9.57 9.30
C TRP A 152 3.80 8.68 10.14
N ARG A 153 4.04 8.59 11.46
CA ARG A 153 3.14 7.88 12.37
C ARG A 153 1.77 8.53 12.46
N THR A 154 1.72 9.86 12.50
CA THR A 154 0.46 10.62 12.45
C THR A 154 -0.31 10.32 11.17
N ALA A 155 0.36 10.33 10.01
CA ALA A 155 -0.25 9.99 8.74
C ALA A 155 -0.75 8.53 8.69
N LEU A 156 -0.07 7.58 9.34
CA LEU A 156 -0.54 6.19 9.46
C LEU A 156 -1.83 6.12 10.28
N VAL A 157 -1.91 6.85 11.40
CA VAL A 157 -3.14 6.94 12.20
C VAL A 157 -4.28 7.50 11.35
N HIS A 158 -4.05 8.62 10.65
CA HIS A 158 -5.05 9.22 9.77
C HIS A 158 -5.50 8.25 8.67
N SER A 159 -4.58 7.44 8.11
CA SER A 159 -4.87 6.40 7.13
C SER A 159 -5.78 5.30 7.69
N VAL A 160 -5.51 4.81 8.91
CA VAL A 160 -6.37 3.83 9.60
C VAL A 160 -7.75 4.42 9.91
N GLU A 161 -7.81 5.65 10.44
CA GLU A 161 -9.07 6.33 10.74
C GLU A 161 -9.92 6.55 9.48
N TYR A 162 -9.28 7.00 8.40
CA TYR A 162 -9.94 7.17 7.11
C TYR A 162 -10.49 5.85 6.58
N GLY A 163 -9.73 4.75 6.72
CA GLY A 163 -10.22 3.41 6.37
C GLY A 163 -11.44 2.99 7.16
N ALA A 164 -11.44 3.21 8.47
CA ALA A 164 -12.61 2.89 9.30
C ALA A 164 -13.85 3.69 8.87
N VAL A 165 -13.70 4.99 8.60
CA VAL A 165 -14.83 5.86 8.21
C VAL A 165 -15.33 5.58 6.80
N ARG A 166 -14.44 5.27 5.85
CA ARG A 166 -14.82 4.86 4.49
C ARG A 166 -15.63 3.56 4.47
N HIS A 167 -15.56 2.77 5.55
CA HIS A 167 -16.28 1.53 5.72
C HIS A 167 -17.30 1.59 6.89
N ASP A 168 -17.90 2.75 7.16
CA ASP A 168 -18.88 2.95 8.24
C ASP A 168 -20.10 2.01 8.18
N ALA A 169 -20.47 1.52 6.99
CA ALA A 169 -21.50 0.51 6.80
C ALA A 169 -21.12 -0.85 7.43
N LEU A 170 -19.82 -1.12 7.58
CA LEU A 170 -19.27 -2.36 8.13
C LEU A 170 -18.58 -2.15 9.48
N VAL A 171 -18.17 -0.93 9.83
CA VAL A 171 -17.43 -0.61 11.06
C VAL A 171 -18.31 0.21 11.99
N SER A 172 -18.51 -0.27 13.22
CA SER A 172 -19.29 0.43 14.25
C SER A 172 -18.45 1.39 15.08
N SER A 173 -17.20 1.05 15.35
CA SER A 173 -16.24 1.88 16.10
C SER A 173 -14.80 1.50 15.78
N LEU A 174 -13.90 2.47 15.92
CA LEU A 174 -12.45 2.26 15.96
C LEU A 174 -11.94 2.75 17.32
N SER A 175 -11.08 1.98 17.98
CA SER A 175 -10.39 2.40 19.21
C SER A 175 -8.89 2.45 18.95
N VAL A 176 -8.30 3.64 18.99
CA VAL A 176 -6.86 3.85 18.73
C VAL A 176 -6.12 4.01 20.05
N ARG A 177 -5.00 3.30 20.21
CA ARG A 177 -4.10 3.38 21.36
C ARG A 177 -2.68 3.67 20.88
N HIS A 178 -1.96 4.49 21.65
CA HIS A 178 -0.58 4.89 21.36
C HIS A 178 0.30 4.51 22.53
N ALA A 179 1.23 3.60 22.28
CA ALA A 179 2.11 3.07 23.31
C ALA A 179 3.21 4.06 23.74
N GLY A 180 3.59 5.01 22.87
CA GLY A 180 4.62 6.00 23.19
C GLY A 180 6.02 5.41 23.27
N LEU A 181 6.31 4.41 22.41
CA LEU A 181 7.58 3.66 22.40
C LEU A 181 7.83 2.89 23.71
N ASP A 182 6.77 2.34 24.29
CA ASP A 182 6.82 1.53 25.52
C ASP A 182 6.06 0.21 25.28
N ALA A 183 6.79 -0.91 25.31
CA ALA A 183 6.22 -2.22 25.03
C ALA A 183 5.24 -2.68 26.13
N GLU A 184 5.51 -2.38 27.40
CA GLU A 184 4.65 -2.74 28.54
C GLU A 184 3.33 -1.97 28.46
N ARG A 185 3.41 -0.68 28.14
CA ARG A 185 2.22 0.11 27.86
C ARG A 185 1.46 -0.43 26.65
N GLN A 186 2.16 -0.88 25.61
CA GLN A 186 1.51 -1.48 24.44
C GLN A 186 0.76 -2.77 24.79
N ILE A 187 1.29 -3.60 25.69
CA ILE A 187 0.58 -4.77 26.25
C ILE A 187 -0.71 -4.31 26.92
N LEU A 188 -0.64 -3.37 27.86
CA LEU A 188 -1.81 -2.87 28.60
C LEU A 188 -2.86 -2.27 27.67
N ASP A 189 -2.43 -1.56 26.62
CA ASP A 189 -3.31 -0.99 25.59
C ASP A 189 -4.01 -2.09 24.78
N ILE A 190 -3.31 -3.16 24.39
CA ILE A 190 -3.90 -4.30 23.68
C ILE A 190 -4.90 -5.03 24.58
N GLU A 191 -4.54 -5.31 25.83
CA GLU A 191 -5.46 -5.94 26.77
C GLU A 191 -6.71 -5.10 27.00
N ALA A 192 -6.57 -3.76 27.06
CA ALA A 192 -7.71 -2.86 27.16
C ALA A 192 -8.61 -2.96 25.93
N LEU A 193 -8.04 -3.01 24.72
CA LEU A 193 -8.82 -3.24 23.49
C LEU A 193 -9.56 -4.59 23.51
N LEU A 194 -8.90 -5.65 23.99
CA LEU A 194 -9.52 -6.97 24.14
C LEU A 194 -10.65 -6.97 25.18
N ARG A 195 -10.44 -6.32 26.34
CA ARG A 195 -11.48 -6.13 27.37
C ARG A 195 -12.65 -5.30 26.86
N ASP A 196 -12.36 -4.29 26.04
CA ASP A 196 -13.38 -3.47 25.39
C ASP A 196 -14.20 -4.27 24.36
N GLY A 197 -13.75 -5.46 23.95
CA GLY A 197 -14.48 -6.35 23.04
C GLY A 197 -14.39 -5.91 21.57
N VAL A 198 -13.18 -5.57 21.11
CA VAL A 198 -12.91 -5.41 19.68
C VAL A 198 -13.03 -6.75 18.96
N ASP A 199 -13.60 -6.73 17.75
CA ASP A 199 -13.72 -7.88 16.88
C ASP A 199 -12.41 -8.23 16.19
N GLY A 200 -11.51 -7.25 16.00
CA GLY A 200 -10.22 -7.42 15.31
C GLY A 200 -9.23 -6.32 15.67
N LEU A 201 -7.94 -6.61 15.49
CA LEU A 201 -6.82 -5.73 15.80
C LEU A 201 -6.03 -5.37 14.55
N VAL A 202 -5.75 -4.08 14.36
CA VAL A 202 -4.61 -3.58 13.59
C VAL A 202 -3.47 -3.36 14.57
N LEU A 203 -2.27 -3.85 14.25
CA LEU A 203 -1.10 -3.75 15.12
C LEU A 203 0.07 -3.14 14.37
N SER A 204 0.66 -2.08 14.91
CA SER A 204 2.03 -1.68 14.58
C SER A 204 2.90 -1.82 15.83
N ALA A 205 3.76 -2.83 15.84
CA ALA A 205 4.51 -3.23 17.02
C ALA A 205 5.65 -2.24 17.34
N HIS A 206 5.82 -1.90 18.61
CA HIS A 206 7.03 -1.25 19.10
C HIS A 206 8.16 -2.27 19.23
N ASP A 207 7.92 -3.36 19.98
CA ASP A 207 8.80 -4.52 20.12
C ASP A 207 7.97 -5.78 19.86
N SER A 208 8.37 -6.61 18.89
CA SER A 208 7.57 -7.78 18.52
C SER A 208 7.70 -8.93 19.51
N GLN A 209 8.85 -9.07 20.17
CA GLN A 209 9.13 -10.19 21.08
C GLN A 209 8.29 -10.08 22.35
N THR A 210 8.25 -8.89 22.95
CA THR A 210 7.45 -8.59 24.15
C THR A 210 5.94 -8.73 23.89
N LEU A 211 5.49 -8.54 22.64
CA LEU A 211 4.06 -8.62 22.30
C LEU A 211 3.55 -10.02 21.95
N VAL A 212 4.42 -11.04 21.84
CA VAL A 212 4.02 -12.40 21.42
C VAL A 212 2.88 -12.95 22.26
N GLU A 213 2.98 -12.85 23.59
CA GLU A 213 2.00 -13.46 24.51
C GLU A 213 0.61 -12.81 24.37
N VAL A 214 0.55 -11.48 24.41
CA VAL A 214 -0.73 -10.75 24.35
C VAL A 214 -1.42 -10.89 22.99
N ILE A 215 -0.65 -10.99 21.89
CA ILE A 215 -1.21 -11.23 20.55
C ILE A 215 -1.66 -12.69 20.39
N THR A 216 -0.95 -13.65 21.00
CA THR A 216 -1.41 -15.04 21.05
C THR A 216 -2.73 -15.15 21.82
N GLU A 217 -2.88 -14.40 22.92
CA GLU A 217 -4.14 -14.35 23.66
C GLU A 217 -5.29 -13.73 22.83
N ALA A 218 -5.02 -12.67 22.07
CA ALA A 218 -6.00 -12.10 21.13
C ALA A 218 -6.49 -13.17 20.14
N GLU A 219 -5.57 -13.92 19.54
CA GLU A 219 -5.93 -14.99 18.59
C GLU A 219 -6.74 -16.12 19.26
N ARG A 220 -6.36 -16.55 20.49
CA ARG A 220 -7.11 -17.55 21.26
C ARG A 220 -8.55 -17.11 21.55
N ARG A 221 -8.80 -15.82 21.73
CA ARG A 221 -10.15 -15.23 21.88
C ARG A 221 -10.91 -15.10 20.56
N GLY A 222 -10.32 -15.52 19.45
CA GLY A 222 -10.90 -15.39 18.11
C GLY A 222 -10.93 -13.94 17.61
N VAL A 223 -9.97 -13.12 18.05
CA VAL A 223 -9.74 -11.75 17.57
C VAL A 223 -8.52 -11.78 16.63
N PRO A 224 -8.72 -11.69 15.30
CA PRO A 224 -7.62 -11.69 14.36
C PRO A 224 -6.79 -10.40 14.43
N THR A 225 -5.49 -10.54 14.22
CA THR A 225 -4.55 -9.41 14.11
C THR A 225 -4.08 -9.24 12.67
N VAL A 226 -4.13 -8.01 12.16
CA VAL A 226 -3.43 -7.58 10.95
C VAL A 226 -2.29 -6.67 11.36
N ILE A 227 -1.06 -7.10 11.08
CA ILE A 227 0.14 -6.30 11.35
C ILE A 227 0.27 -5.24 10.25
N VAL A 228 0.70 -4.03 10.60
CA VAL A 228 0.97 -2.94 9.67
C VAL A 228 2.27 -2.22 10.01
N ASP A 229 3.05 -1.87 8.99
CA ASP A 229 4.35 -1.17 9.11
C ASP A 229 5.43 -1.99 9.85
N ARG A 230 5.39 -1.98 11.20
CA ARG A 230 6.34 -2.67 12.08
C ARG A 230 5.75 -3.94 12.67
N GLY A 231 6.55 -5.00 12.63
CA GLY A 231 6.28 -6.27 13.26
C GLY A 231 7.13 -7.40 12.67
N GLN A 232 7.38 -8.43 13.48
CA GLN A 232 8.04 -9.67 13.07
C GLN A 232 6.98 -10.74 12.80
N PRO A 233 6.50 -10.89 11.55
CA PRO A 233 5.46 -11.87 11.21
C PRO A 233 5.89 -13.33 11.46
N GLU A 234 7.18 -13.58 11.63
CA GLU A 234 7.73 -14.91 11.91
C GLU A 234 7.35 -15.40 13.31
N ILE A 235 7.16 -14.50 14.28
CA ILE A 235 6.87 -14.84 15.69
C ILE A 235 5.49 -14.39 16.16
N LEU A 236 4.93 -13.32 15.55
CA LEU A 236 3.63 -12.78 15.95
C LEU A 236 2.50 -13.55 15.26
N PRO A 237 1.50 -14.09 15.99
CA PRO A 237 0.31 -14.63 15.37
C PRO A 237 -0.49 -13.55 14.64
N HIS A 238 -0.80 -13.76 13.37
CA HIS A 238 -1.47 -12.77 12.53
C HIS A 238 -2.21 -13.42 11.35
N ALA A 239 -3.27 -12.75 10.89
CA ALA A 239 -4.00 -13.11 9.68
C ALA A 239 -3.31 -12.56 8.42
N SER A 240 -2.75 -11.35 8.50
CA SER A 240 -2.00 -10.73 7.41
C SER A 240 -1.01 -9.69 7.93
N PHE A 241 0.04 -9.42 7.16
CA PHE A 241 1.01 -8.36 7.40
C PHE A 241 1.04 -7.41 6.20
N VAL A 242 0.60 -6.17 6.40
CA VAL A 242 0.57 -5.12 5.38
C VAL A 242 1.76 -4.18 5.58
N THR A 243 2.71 -4.19 4.66
CA THR A 243 3.94 -3.40 4.78
C THR A 243 4.55 -3.15 3.40
N CYS A 244 5.80 -2.71 3.32
CA CYS A 244 6.57 -2.67 2.07
C CYS A 244 7.81 -3.57 2.16
N ASP A 245 8.51 -3.73 1.03
CA ASP A 245 9.81 -4.37 0.99
C ASP A 245 10.94 -3.39 1.37
N ASP A 246 11.18 -3.26 2.67
CA ASP A 246 12.21 -2.38 3.24
C ASP A 246 13.63 -2.70 2.74
N ARG A 247 13.94 -3.97 2.48
CA ARG A 247 15.25 -4.36 1.93
C ARG A 247 15.41 -3.80 0.53
N THR A 248 14.39 -3.95 -0.31
CA THR A 248 14.38 -3.41 -1.67
C THR A 248 14.49 -1.88 -1.69
N ILE A 249 13.90 -1.18 -0.72
CA ILE A 249 14.08 0.28 -0.55
C ILE A 249 15.56 0.62 -0.35
N GLY A 250 16.24 -0.07 0.56
CA GLY A 250 17.67 0.10 0.80
C GLY A 250 18.53 -0.20 -0.43
N GLU A 251 18.22 -1.29 -1.13
CA GLU A 251 18.94 -1.67 -2.34
C GLU A 251 18.77 -0.65 -3.49
N ILE A 252 17.57 -0.12 -3.70
CA ILE A 252 17.29 0.89 -4.73
C ILE A 252 18.05 2.18 -4.43
N THR A 253 17.93 2.70 -3.21
CA THR A 253 18.55 3.97 -2.81
C THR A 253 20.08 3.90 -2.81
N ALA A 254 20.67 2.82 -2.31
CA ALA A 254 22.12 2.62 -2.36
C ALA A 254 22.63 2.42 -3.80
N ARG A 255 21.88 1.70 -4.66
CA ARG A 255 22.27 1.50 -6.06
C ARG A 255 22.28 2.82 -6.83
N TRP A 256 21.26 3.65 -6.63
CA TRP A 256 21.23 4.99 -7.20
C TRP A 256 22.45 5.79 -6.77
N LEU A 257 22.79 5.77 -5.48
CA LEU A 257 23.90 6.53 -4.93
C LEU A 257 25.25 6.06 -5.51
N CYS A 258 25.50 4.74 -5.55
CA CYS A 258 26.68 4.17 -6.18
C CYS A 258 26.82 4.60 -7.66
N GLU A 259 25.74 4.53 -8.43
CA GLU A 259 25.76 4.93 -9.85
C GLU A 259 25.99 6.44 -10.01
N ARG A 260 25.40 7.26 -9.13
CA ARG A 260 25.57 8.72 -9.14
C ARG A 260 27.00 9.15 -8.83
N LEU A 261 27.65 8.39 -7.96
CA LEU A 261 29.07 8.50 -7.59
C LEU A 261 30.02 7.77 -8.54
N ARG A 262 29.50 7.17 -9.62
CA ARG A 262 30.29 6.39 -10.59
C ARG A 262 31.13 5.28 -9.94
N GLY A 263 30.60 4.70 -8.86
CA GLY A 263 31.20 3.61 -8.10
C GLY A 263 32.40 4.01 -7.21
N ARG A 264 32.66 5.31 -6.98
CA ARG A 264 33.78 5.78 -6.17
C ARG A 264 33.39 6.94 -5.24
N GLY A 265 33.90 6.94 -4.02
CA GLY A 265 33.75 8.05 -3.07
C GLY A 265 33.34 7.60 -1.67
N SER A 266 33.28 8.55 -0.77
CA SER A 266 32.97 8.36 0.64
C SER A 266 31.51 8.66 0.96
N VAL A 267 30.81 7.72 1.59
CA VAL A 267 29.37 7.82 1.89
C VAL A 267 29.12 7.75 3.39
N LEU A 268 28.33 8.70 3.91
CA LEU A 268 27.81 8.66 5.28
C LEU A 268 26.42 7.98 5.30
N LEU A 269 26.22 7.01 6.18
CA LEU A 269 24.94 6.32 6.34
C LEU A 269 24.21 6.87 7.58
N LEU A 270 22.98 7.33 7.37
CA LEU A 270 22.09 7.87 8.39
C LEU A 270 20.81 7.03 8.47
N PRO A 271 20.87 5.79 9.01
CA PRO A 271 19.68 4.99 9.26
C PRO A 271 18.80 5.61 10.35
N GLY A 272 17.57 5.11 10.44
CA GLY A 272 16.55 5.55 11.37
C GLY A 272 16.76 5.19 12.83
N LEU A 273 15.73 4.60 13.44
CA LEU A 273 15.74 4.12 14.81
C LEU A 273 16.38 2.73 14.89
N PHE A 274 17.37 2.58 15.78
CA PHE A 274 18.10 1.32 15.98
C PHE A 274 17.15 0.16 16.27
N GLY A 275 16.24 0.29 17.23
CA GLY A 275 15.32 -0.81 17.60
C GLY A 275 14.21 -1.14 16.61
N ALA A 276 14.18 -0.56 15.40
CA ALA A 276 13.07 -0.75 14.47
C ALA A 276 13.42 -1.65 13.28
N ASP A 277 12.63 -2.71 13.07
CA ASP A 277 12.83 -3.69 12.00
C ASP A 277 12.98 -3.06 10.59
N PRO A 278 12.17 -2.04 10.18
CA PRO A 278 12.32 -1.42 8.86
C PRO A 278 13.69 -0.77 8.64
N ALA A 279 14.24 -0.10 9.65
CA ALA A 279 15.53 0.59 9.55
C ALA A 279 16.67 -0.42 9.34
N HIS A 280 16.65 -1.53 10.09
CA HIS A 280 17.59 -2.63 9.91
C HIS A 280 17.50 -3.25 8.51
N ARG A 281 16.29 -3.57 8.02
CA ARG A 281 16.11 -4.16 6.68
C ARG A 281 16.57 -3.24 5.55
N ARG A 282 16.30 -1.93 5.66
CA ARG A 282 16.81 -0.91 4.72
C ARG A 282 18.34 -0.84 4.74
N LEU A 283 18.93 -0.79 5.94
CA LEU A 283 20.38 -0.75 6.11
C LEU A 283 21.05 -2.02 5.55
N GLU A 284 20.47 -3.20 5.78
CA GLU A 284 20.97 -4.46 5.22
C GLU A 284 20.96 -4.44 3.69
N GLY A 285 19.86 -4.00 3.08
CA GLY A 285 19.74 -3.85 1.63
C GLY A 285 20.77 -2.88 1.05
N ALA A 286 20.94 -1.72 1.71
CA ALA A 286 21.93 -0.72 1.30
C ALA A 286 23.36 -1.24 1.42
N SER A 287 23.69 -1.87 2.56
CA SER A 287 25.01 -2.42 2.86
C SER A 287 25.39 -3.53 1.87
N ALA A 288 24.44 -4.40 1.50
CA ALA A 288 24.65 -5.43 0.48
C ALA A 288 24.99 -4.84 -0.90
N VAL A 289 24.46 -3.66 -1.24
CA VAL A 289 24.82 -2.95 -2.48
C VAL A 289 26.19 -2.29 -2.35
N PHE A 290 26.48 -1.59 -1.25
CA PHE A 290 27.79 -0.95 -1.04
C PHE A 290 28.94 -1.96 -1.03
N ALA A 291 28.74 -3.13 -0.41
CA ALA A 291 29.74 -4.21 -0.40
C ALA A 291 30.14 -4.71 -1.80
N ARG A 292 29.27 -4.53 -2.81
CA ARG A 292 29.54 -4.88 -4.21
C ARG A 292 30.23 -3.77 -5.00
N HIS A 293 30.48 -2.62 -4.38
CA HIS A 293 31.11 -1.45 -4.99
C HIS A 293 32.35 -1.06 -4.16
N PRO A 294 33.49 -1.74 -4.30
CA PRO A 294 34.66 -1.54 -3.44
C PRO A 294 35.31 -0.14 -3.55
N GLY A 295 34.96 0.65 -4.57
CA GLY A 295 35.36 2.06 -4.66
C GLY A 295 34.52 3.00 -3.77
N ILE A 296 33.39 2.53 -3.26
CA ILE A 296 32.57 3.26 -2.29
C ILE A 296 33.03 2.90 -0.88
N ARG A 297 33.44 3.91 -0.12
CA ARG A 297 33.85 3.77 1.28
C ARG A 297 32.73 4.27 2.19
N VAL A 298 32.20 3.41 3.04
CA VAL A 298 31.28 3.83 4.11
C VAL A 298 32.11 4.51 5.20
N LEU A 299 31.84 5.78 5.43
CA LEU A 299 32.55 6.60 6.42
C LEU A 299 32.14 6.22 7.84
N ASP A 300 30.84 6.11 8.08
CA ASP A 300 30.24 5.70 9.36
C ASP A 300 28.76 5.36 9.16
N ILE A 301 28.18 4.65 10.13
CA ILE A 301 26.76 4.33 10.25
C ILE A 301 26.24 5.00 11.52
N CYS A 302 25.58 6.15 11.38
CA CYS A 302 25.13 6.95 12.50
C CYS A 302 23.60 6.93 12.61
N TRP A 303 23.08 6.22 13.62
CA TRP A 303 21.65 6.11 13.86
C TRP A 303 21.04 7.45 14.26
N THR A 304 19.95 7.82 13.60
CA THR A 304 19.33 9.14 13.73
C THR A 304 18.07 9.14 14.58
N GLY A 305 17.55 7.96 14.93
CA GLY A 305 16.25 7.85 15.61
C GLY A 305 15.07 8.34 14.75
N TRP A 306 15.26 8.46 13.42
CA TRP A 306 14.34 9.17 12.52
C TRP A 306 14.08 10.63 12.94
N GLN A 307 15.08 11.31 13.52
CA GLN A 307 14.96 12.70 13.94
C GLN A 307 15.72 13.64 13.02
N GLN A 308 15.07 14.75 12.61
CA GLN A 308 15.71 15.79 11.81
C GLN A 308 16.89 16.41 12.57
N GLN A 309 16.72 16.64 13.87
CA GLN A 309 17.74 17.27 14.70
C GLN A 309 19.00 16.40 14.82
N GLN A 310 18.84 15.11 15.10
CA GLN A 310 19.96 14.17 15.20
C GLN A 310 20.72 14.08 13.87
N GLY A 311 20.01 14.00 12.74
CA GLY A 311 20.64 14.01 11.42
C GLY A 311 21.43 15.30 11.14
N ARG A 312 20.93 16.45 11.61
CA ARG A 312 21.64 17.73 11.50
C ARG A 312 22.91 17.75 12.36
N GLU A 313 22.83 17.31 13.61
CA GLU A 313 23.94 17.31 14.56
C GLU A 313 25.09 16.41 14.09
N ILE A 314 24.79 15.19 13.66
CA ILE A 314 25.78 14.25 13.11
C ILE A 314 26.53 14.87 11.93
N VAL A 315 25.79 15.42 10.95
CA VAL A 315 26.41 15.99 9.75
C VAL A 315 27.17 17.28 10.07
N ALA A 316 26.64 18.14 10.93
CA ALA A 316 27.33 19.35 11.36
C ALA A 316 28.65 19.03 12.07
N ALA A 317 28.66 18.04 12.98
CA ALA A 317 29.87 17.59 13.67
C ALA A 317 30.91 17.06 12.68
N ARG A 318 30.48 16.24 11.70
CA ARG A 318 31.37 15.70 10.66
C ARG A 318 31.95 16.80 9.76
N LEU A 319 31.13 17.77 9.35
CA LEU A 319 31.58 18.91 8.55
C LEU A 319 32.57 19.80 9.32
N ALA A 320 32.37 19.97 10.63
CA ALA A 320 33.26 20.73 11.49
C ALA A 320 34.61 20.03 11.73
N ALA A 321 34.61 18.70 11.86
CA ALA A 321 35.84 17.91 11.99
C ALA A 321 36.73 18.03 10.73
N GLY A 322 36.12 18.07 9.54
CA GLY A 322 36.83 18.33 8.28
C GLY A 322 37.83 17.25 7.85
N GLU A 323 37.85 16.10 8.53
CA GLU A 323 38.83 15.03 8.33
C GLU A 323 38.66 14.31 6.99
N GLU A 324 37.41 14.12 6.54
CA GLU A 324 37.09 13.37 5.32
C GLU A 324 35.93 14.00 4.54
N THR A 325 36.07 14.04 3.21
CA THR A 325 35.01 14.52 2.32
C THR A 325 33.82 13.57 2.31
N ILE A 326 32.63 14.12 2.45
CA ILE A 326 31.36 13.40 2.27
C ILE A 326 30.96 13.55 0.80
N ASP A 327 31.16 12.51 -0.01
CA ASP A 327 30.78 12.48 -1.43
C ASP A 327 29.31 12.10 -1.62
N GLY A 328 28.70 11.40 -0.65
CA GLY A 328 27.28 11.03 -0.67
C GLY A 328 26.71 10.83 0.72
N VAL A 329 25.40 11.01 0.86
CA VAL A 329 24.69 10.73 2.12
C VAL A 329 23.52 9.79 1.86
N TRP A 330 23.56 8.62 2.48
CA TRP A 330 22.46 7.67 2.45
C TRP A 330 21.56 7.89 3.66
N CYS A 331 20.34 8.35 3.43
CA CYS A 331 19.26 8.44 4.41
C CYS A 331 18.17 7.44 4.06
N ASP A 332 17.68 6.69 5.04
CA ASP A 332 16.58 5.72 4.90
C ASP A 332 15.17 6.34 4.97
N SER A 333 15.07 7.65 5.24
CA SER A 333 13.84 8.43 5.30
C SER A 333 14.11 9.92 5.06
N GLY A 334 13.06 10.71 4.82
CA GLY A 334 13.16 12.16 4.65
C GLY A 334 13.47 12.94 5.91
N LEU A 335 13.23 12.40 7.11
CA LEU A 335 13.43 13.14 8.37
C LEU A 335 14.90 13.50 8.57
N GLN A 336 15.79 12.52 8.59
CA GLN A 336 17.22 12.79 8.69
C GLN A 336 17.82 13.37 7.40
N ALA A 337 17.20 13.14 6.23
CA ALA A 337 17.59 13.84 5.01
C ALA A 337 17.41 15.36 5.14
N VAL A 338 16.28 15.83 5.69
CA VAL A 338 16.09 17.25 6.00
C VAL A 338 17.17 17.78 6.95
N GLY A 339 17.48 17.02 8.00
CA GLY A 339 18.53 17.36 8.96
C GLY A 339 19.89 17.55 8.29
N SER A 340 20.30 16.55 7.50
CA SER A 340 21.55 16.56 6.72
C SER A 340 21.61 17.75 5.76
N LEU A 341 20.58 17.94 4.94
CA LEU A 341 20.50 19.05 3.98
C LEU A 341 20.64 20.40 4.68
N LYS A 342 19.94 20.62 5.81
CA LYS A 342 20.05 21.84 6.60
C LYS A 342 21.46 22.05 7.18
N ALA A 343 22.16 20.99 7.58
CA ALA A 343 23.54 21.09 8.06
C ALA A 343 24.50 21.56 6.95
N PHE A 344 24.39 20.99 5.74
CA PHE A 344 25.19 21.46 4.60
C PHE A 344 24.90 22.92 4.22
N VAL A 345 23.62 23.31 4.22
CA VAL A 345 23.22 24.71 3.96
C VAL A 345 23.81 25.65 5.01
N ALA A 346 23.71 25.30 6.30
CA ALA A 346 24.26 26.10 7.40
C ALA A 346 25.79 26.20 7.34
N ALA A 347 26.48 25.19 6.80
CA ALA A 347 27.92 25.21 6.54
C ALA A 347 28.32 25.99 5.27
N GLY A 348 27.39 26.73 4.65
CA GLY A 348 27.65 27.51 3.44
C GLY A 348 27.78 26.69 2.16
N ARG A 349 27.39 25.41 2.16
CA ARG A 349 27.57 24.47 1.03
C ARG A 349 26.31 24.30 0.17
N SER A 350 25.41 25.29 0.13
CA SER A 350 24.13 25.21 -0.58
C SER A 350 24.22 24.75 -2.05
N GLY A 351 25.28 25.12 -2.79
CA GLY A 351 25.49 24.71 -4.19
C GLY A 351 26.40 23.49 -4.37
N ALA A 352 26.88 22.90 -3.27
CA ALA A 352 27.86 21.81 -3.25
C ALA A 352 27.43 20.69 -2.30
N ILE A 353 26.12 20.56 -2.07
CA ILE A 353 25.57 19.47 -1.27
C ILE A 353 25.78 18.16 -2.06
N PRO A 354 26.38 17.11 -1.48
CA PRO A 354 26.58 15.85 -2.17
C PRO A 354 25.24 15.19 -2.54
N PRO A 355 25.19 14.19 -3.44
CA PRO A 355 23.99 13.39 -3.65
C PRO A 355 23.43 12.80 -2.34
N HIS A 356 22.11 12.91 -2.15
CA HIS A 356 21.40 12.44 -0.95
C HIS A 356 20.32 11.42 -1.30
N THR A 357 20.00 10.51 -0.37
CA THR A 357 18.76 9.72 -0.45
C THR A 357 17.72 10.19 0.58
N GLY A 358 16.51 9.61 0.58
CA GLY A 358 15.44 9.97 1.51
C GLY A 358 14.07 9.38 1.13
N GLY A 359 12.99 10.07 1.51
CA GLY A 359 11.60 9.70 1.18
C GLY A 359 10.57 10.40 2.04
N ASP A 360 9.30 10.28 1.67
CA ASP A 360 8.09 10.59 2.44
C ASP A 360 7.79 12.07 2.71
N LEU A 361 8.78 12.80 3.23
CA LEU A 361 8.62 14.11 3.84
C LEU A 361 8.70 15.22 2.79
N ASN A 362 7.64 16.03 2.69
CA ASN A 362 7.53 17.11 1.72
C ASN A 362 8.71 18.10 1.80
N LEU A 363 9.16 18.46 3.00
CA LEU A 363 10.32 19.34 3.19
C LEU A 363 11.63 18.75 2.61
N ALA A 364 11.83 17.43 2.63
CA ALA A 364 13.03 16.82 2.06
C ALA A 364 13.13 17.12 0.56
N TYR A 365 12.01 17.00 -0.16
CA TYR A 365 11.91 17.30 -1.57
C TYR A 365 12.03 18.81 -1.85
N LYS A 366 11.37 19.66 -1.06
CA LYS A 366 11.49 21.13 -1.19
C LYS A 366 12.95 21.59 -1.05
N LEU A 367 13.68 21.08 -0.07
CA LEU A 367 15.08 21.42 0.14
C LEU A 367 15.96 20.90 -0.99
N ALA A 368 15.76 19.65 -1.43
CA ALA A 368 16.52 19.10 -2.56
C ALA A 368 16.35 19.95 -3.83
N ILE A 369 15.11 20.34 -4.16
CA ILE A 369 14.84 21.19 -5.33
C ILE A 369 15.44 22.59 -5.14
N ARG A 370 15.19 23.24 -3.99
CA ARG A 370 15.64 24.61 -3.72
C ARG A 370 17.17 24.73 -3.78
N HIS A 371 17.89 23.71 -3.34
CA HIS A 371 19.35 23.71 -3.27
C HIS A 371 20.00 22.91 -4.41
N GLY A 372 19.25 22.49 -5.43
CA GLY A 372 19.79 21.80 -6.61
C GLY A 372 20.46 20.45 -6.29
N VAL A 373 19.98 19.74 -5.26
CA VAL A 373 20.58 18.50 -4.79
C VAL A 373 20.13 17.34 -5.68
N ALA A 374 21.08 16.55 -6.16
CA ALA A 374 20.76 15.26 -6.74
C ALA A 374 20.21 14.36 -5.62
N GLN A 375 18.96 13.91 -5.75
CA GLN A 375 18.28 13.10 -4.75
C GLN A 375 17.51 11.96 -5.42
N ALA A 376 17.62 10.77 -4.86
CA ALA A 376 16.65 9.69 -5.09
C ALA A 376 16.08 9.21 -3.77
N ALA A 377 14.77 9.02 -3.77
CA ALA A 377 13.99 8.65 -2.63
C ALA A 377 13.05 7.50 -3.01
N VAL A 378 12.63 6.74 -2.01
CA VAL A 378 11.54 5.78 -2.16
C VAL A 378 10.55 6.05 -1.06
N ASP A 379 9.35 6.43 -1.45
CA ASP A 379 8.29 6.74 -0.49
C ASP A 379 7.71 5.44 0.09
N TYR A 380 7.69 5.39 1.43
CA TYR A 380 7.11 4.35 2.26
C TYR A 380 5.69 4.80 2.69
N PRO A 381 4.62 4.32 2.06
CA PRO A 381 3.30 4.95 2.17
C PRO A 381 2.56 4.64 3.48
N PRO A 382 2.14 5.65 4.28
CA PRO A 382 1.17 5.45 5.35
C PRO A 382 -0.19 4.91 4.88
N ALA A 383 -0.48 4.96 3.58
CA ALA A 383 -1.67 4.36 2.94
C ALA A 383 -1.88 2.88 3.31
N MET A 384 -0.84 2.17 3.76
CA MET A 384 -0.96 0.83 4.31
C MET A 384 -1.91 0.73 5.51
N GLY A 385 -2.14 1.81 6.27
CA GLY A 385 -3.10 1.85 7.36
C GLY A 385 -4.54 1.59 6.89
N LEU A 386 -5.00 2.33 5.88
CA LEU A 386 -6.27 2.09 5.17
C LEU A 386 -6.33 0.64 4.68
N ARG A 387 -5.27 0.18 4.03
CA ARG A 387 -5.22 -1.18 3.48
C ARG A 387 -5.31 -2.25 4.58
N ALA A 388 -4.69 -2.03 5.73
CA ALA A 388 -4.77 -2.94 6.88
C ALA A 388 -6.20 -3.03 7.44
N VAL A 389 -6.94 -1.92 7.46
CA VAL A 389 -8.36 -1.91 7.84
C VAL A 389 -9.20 -2.72 6.84
N GLU A 390 -9.00 -2.51 5.54
CA GLU A 390 -9.70 -3.28 4.49
C GLU A 390 -9.44 -4.79 4.63
N VAL A 391 -8.18 -5.17 4.84
CA VAL A 391 -7.77 -6.56 5.03
C VAL A 391 -8.38 -7.15 6.30
N LEU A 392 -8.39 -6.40 7.41
CA LEU A 392 -9.02 -6.85 8.65
C LEU A 392 -10.54 -7.05 8.48
N ILE A 393 -11.22 -6.16 7.75
CA ILE A 393 -12.64 -6.32 7.40
C ILE A 393 -12.85 -7.59 6.56
N ASP A 394 -11.98 -7.87 5.59
CA ASP A 394 -12.06 -9.09 4.78
C ASP A 394 -11.88 -10.35 5.65
N VAL A 395 -10.91 -10.36 6.57
CA VAL A 395 -10.70 -11.43 7.55
C VAL A 395 -11.94 -11.64 8.41
N LEU A 396 -12.54 -10.56 8.96
CA LEU A 396 -13.75 -10.63 9.78
C LEU A 396 -14.98 -11.08 9.00
N ARG A 397 -14.96 -10.97 7.67
CA ARG A 397 -16.00 -11.52 6.78
C ARG A 397 -15.73 -12.97 6.38
N GLY A 398 -14.66 -13.58 6.90
CA GLY A 398 -14.22 -14.93 6.56
C GLY A 398 -13.66 -15.05 5.15
N ARG A 399 -13.17 -13.95 4.56
CA ARG A 399 -12.53 -13.97 3.24
C ARG A 399 -11.05 -14.29 3.39
N ALA A 400 -10.58 -15.16 2.50
CA ALA A 400 -9.17 -15.46 2.36
C ALA A 400 -8.36 -14.19 2.00
N VAL A 401 -7.26 -13.98 2.70
CA VAL A 401 -6.31 -12.88 2.44
C VAL A 401 -4.89 -13.44 2.39
N PRO A 402 -3.95 -12.84 1.63
CA PRO A 402 -2.55 -13.20 1.71
C PRO A 402 -1.97 -12.97 3.11
N ARG A 403 -1.06 -13.85 3.56
CA ARG A 403 -0.36 -13.72 4.83
C ARG A 403 0.52 -12.48 4.87
N ARG A 404 1.02 -12.03 3.71
CA ARG A 404 1.72 -10.76 3.54
C ARG A 404 1.19 -10.01 2.34
N ILE A 405 1.05 -8.69 2.48
CA ILE A 405 0.70 -7.76 1.41
C ILE A 405 1.77 -6.67 1.37
N ASP A 406 2.55 -6.67 0.30
CA ASP A 406 3.46 -5.57 0.00
C ASP A 406 2.68 -4.47 -0.72
N VAL A 407 2.53 -3.32 -0.07
CA VAL A 407 1.94 -2.15 -0.73
C VAL A 407 2.95 -1.55 -1.72
N PRO A 408 2.49 -1.05 -2.88
CA PRO A 408 3.39 -0.40 -3.83
C PRO A 408 4.08 0.82 -3.23
N THR A 409 5.37 0.96 -3.50
CA THR A 409 6.17 2.15 -3.20
C THR A 409 6.51 2.89 -4.48
N GLU A 410 6.73 4.19 -4.38
CA GLU A 410 7.08 5.04 -5.53
C GLU A 410 8.54 5.48 -5.41
N ILE A 411 9.29 5.35 -6.50
CA ILE A 411 10.64 5.89 -6.62
C ILE A 411 10.54 7.34 -7.08
N VAL A 412 11.02 8.27 -6.27
CA VAL A 412 11.02 9.70 -6.57
C VAL A 412 12.45 10.17 -6.78
N VAL A 413 12.74 10.81 -7.90
CA VAL A 413 14.11 11.30 -8.21
C VAL A 413 14.05 12.75 -8.63
N THR A 414 15.04 13.55 -8.22
CA THR A 414 15.17 14.92 -8.74
C THR A 414 15.42 14.92 -10.24
N ARG A 415 14.80 15.87 -10.94
CA ARG A 415 14.77 15.88 -12.41
C ARG A 415 16.20 15.87 -12.99
N GLY A 416 16.43 14.97 -13.95
CA GLY A 416 17.73 14.81 -14.59
C GLY A 416 18.73 13.93 -13.83
N HIS A 417 18.38 13.42 -12.65
CA HIS A 417 19.27 12.60 -11.82
C HIS A 417 18.91 11.11 -11.79
N ALA A 418 18.03 10.63 -12.68
CA ALA A 418 17.82 9.20 -12.88
C ALA A 418 19.14 8.53 -13.32
N THR A 419 19.36 7.29 -12.88
CA THR A 419 20.58 6.54 -13.22
C THR A 419 20.26 5.41 -14.21
N ARG A 420 21.24 4.57 -14.54
CA ARG A 420 21.02 3.44 -15.44
C ARG A 420 20.01 2.45 -14.85
N SER A 421 20.18 2.12 -13.58
CA SER A 421 19.39 1.08 -12.90
C SER A 421 18.20 1.61 -12.12
N VAL A 422 18.18 2.91 -11.79
CA VAL A 422 17.10 3.52 -10.99
C VAL A 422 16.41 4.59 -11.82
N LYS A 423 15.17 4.27 -12.23
CA LYS A 423 14.27 5.17 -12.95
C LYS A 423 13.17 5.63 -12.00
N PRO A 424 12.84 6.93 -11.98
CA PRO A 424 11.74 7.42 -11.16
C PRO A 424 10.39 6.93 -11.69
N ASP A 425 9.48 6.64 -10.77
CA ASP A 425 8.04 6.63 -11.04
C ASP A 425 7.51 8.07 -11.12
N LEU A 426 8.07 8.96 -10.30
CA LEU A 426 7.73 10.39 -10.25
C LEU A 426 8.98 11.27 -10.17
N TRP A 427 8.92 12.44 -10.81
CA TRP A 427 9.93 13.48 -10.61
C TRP A 427 9.63 14.28 -9.34
N SER A 428 10.66 14.65 -8.59
CA SER A 428 10.48 15.34 -7.29
C SER A 428 9.70 16.65 -7.41
N ASP A 429 9.88 17.41 -8.50
CA ASP A 429 9.20 18.67 -8.78
C ASP A 429 7.71 18.50 -9.13
N GLU A 430 7.31 17.29 -9.52
CA GLU A 430 5.92 16.92 -9.76
C GLU A 430 5.25 16.30 -8.53
N HIS A 431 6.05 15.76 -7.61
CA HIS A 431 5.59 15.07 -6.41
C HIS A 431 5.50 16.02 -5.22
N VAL A 432 6.39 17.01 -5.12
CA VAL A 432 6.42 18.00 -4.04
C VAL A 432 5.15 18.84 -4.00
N ARG A 433 4.71 19.20 -2.80
CA ARG A 433 3.55 20.09 -2.57
C ARG A 433 4.00 21.40 -1.98
N TRP A 434 4.19 22.41 -2.83
CA TRP A 434 4.61 23.76 -2.41
C TRP A 434 3.55 24.49 -1.59
N ASP A 435 2.28 24.19 -1.87
CA ASP A 435 1.10 24.74 -1.21
C ASP A 435 0.79 24.11 0.15
N LEU A 436 1.38 22.96 0.46
CA LEU A 436 1.13 22.23 1.69
C LEU A 436 2.32 22.28 2.67
N PRO A 437 2.09 21.94 3.96
CA PRO A 437 3.11 22.00 5.00
C PRO A 437 4.38 21.20 4.73
N ASP A 438 5.43 21.60 5.41
CA ASP A 438 6.75 20.96 5.37
C ASP A 438 6.76 19.56 6.01
N ASP A 439 5.91 19.35 7.02
CA ASP A 439 5.74 18.08 7.73
C ASP A 439 4.74 17.12 7.05
N LEU A 440 4.19 17.50 5.88
CA LEU A 440 3.35 16.62 5.09
C LEU A 440 4.12 15.37 4.65
N ILE A 441 3.46 14.22 4.79
CA ILE A 441 3.89 12.95 4.21
C ILE A 441 3.14 12.71 2.91
N LEU A 442 3.86 12.67 1.78
CA LEU A 442 3.29 12.75 0.44
C LEU A 442 2.56 11.45 0.04
N ALA A 443 3.14 10.29 0.30
CA ALA A 443 2.52 8.98 0.01
C ALA A 443 1.46 8.53 1.04
N SER A 444 0.74 9.47 1.66
CA SER A 444 -0.30 9.18 2.69
C SER A 444 -1.49 8.36 2.15
N GLY A 445 -1.77 8.41 0.84
CA GLY A 445 -2.92 7.74 0.22
C GLY A 445 -4.28 8.37 0.55
N LEU A 446 -4.29 9.52 1.23
CA LEU A 446 -5.51 10.23 1.66
C LEU A 446 -6.03 11.24 0.61
N GLY A 447 -5.47 11.21 -0.59
CA GLY A 447 -5.86 12.06 -1.71
C GLY A 447 -5.20 13.45 -1.70
N PRO A 448 -5.38 14.22 -2.79
CA PRO A 448 -4.66 15.48 -3.00
C PRO A 448 -5.09 16.62 -2.05
N ALA A 449 -6.26 16.50 -1.42
CA ALA A 449 -6.80 17.47 -0.46
C ALA A 449 -6.35 17.20 0.99
N TYR A 450 -5.57 16.16 1.25
CA TYR A 450 -5.09 15.84 2.58
C TYR A 450 -4.10 16.90 3.09
N ASP A 451 -4.41 17.49 4.23
CA ASP A 451 -3.52 18.34 5.02
C ASP A 451 -3.54 17.82 6.48
N PRO A 452 -2.40 17.42 7.05
CA PRO A 452 -2.34 16.86 8.39
C PRO A 452 -2.84 17.82 9.48
N ARG A 453 -2.81 19.14 9.25
CA ARG A 453 -3.21 20.16 10.23
C ARG A 453 -4.73 20.28 10.35
N SER A 454 -5.44 20.10 9.24
CA SER A 454 -6.89 20.25 9.14
C SER A 454 -7.63 18.93 8.99
N PHE A 455 -6.92 17.80 8.86
CA PHE A 455 -7.53 16.48 8.77
C PHE A 455 -8.37 16.19 10.01
N ARG A 456 -9.67 15.91 9.82
CA ARG A 456 -10.60 15.53 10.88
C ARG A 456 -11.47 14.40 10.38
N VAL A 457 -11.63 13.35 11.18
CA VAL A 457 -12.59 12.28 10.89
C VAL A 457 -13.38 11.92 12.15
N HIS A 458 -14.69 11.79 12.02
CA HIS A 458 -15.59 11.47 13.12
C HIS A 458 -15.99 9.99 13.08
N TYR A 459 -15.82 9.28 14.19
CA TYR A 459 -16.35 7.92 14.39
C TYR A 459 -16.69 7.68 15.86
N LYS A 460 -17.57 6.72 16.16
CA LYS A 460 -17.98 6.40 17.53
C LYS A 460 -16.80 5.82 18.33
N GLY A 461 -16.52 6.40 19.49
CA GLY A 461 -15.35 6.05 20.32
C GLY A 461 -14.12 6.93 20.08
N ASN A 462 -14.18 7.84 19.10
CA ASN A 462 -13.13 8.79 18.85
C ASN A 462 -13.04 9.84 19.98
N ARG A 463 -12.15 9.61 20.96
CA ARG A 463 -11.89 10.56 22.05
C ARG A 463 -10.84 11.63 21.67
N TYR A 464 -10.07 11.42 20.60
CA TYR A 464 -8.81 12.14 20.35
C TYR A 464 -8.77 12.96 19.06
N ASN A 465 -9.68 12.74 18.10
CA ASN A 465 -9.72 13.44 16.81
C ASN A 465 -10.55 14.73 16.87
N ARG A 466 -10.24 15.58 17.86
CA ARG A 466 -10.08 17.04 17.62
C ARG A 466 -8.62 17.26 17.22
N SER A 467 -8.19 16.65 16.12
CA SER A 467 -6.77 16.38 15.80
C SER A 467 -6.01 17.57 15.24
N ALA A 468 -5.66 18.50 16.12
CA ALA A 468 -4.44 19.31 16.10
C ALA A 468 -4.66 20.43 17.12
N ALA A 469 -4.44 20.14 18.40
CA ALA A 469 -3.97 21.15 19.33
C ALA A 469 -2.54 20.67 19.67
N GLY A 470 -1.50 21.34 19.20
CA GLY A 470 -1.27 22.74 19.52
C GLY A 470 -0.94 22.80 21.01
N SER A 471 0.35 22.79 21.30
CA SER A 471 0.98 23.12 22.58
C SER A 471 0.15 24.03 23.51
N GLY A 472 0.00 23.61 24.78
CA GLY A 472 -0.25 24.50 25.91
C GLY A 472 -1.70 24.64 26.37
N GLY A 473 -2.04 24.01 27.50
CA GLY A 473 -3.28 24.28 28.22
C GLY A 473 -3.58 23.21 29.28
N ARG A 474 -3.23 23.48 30.54
CA ARG A 474 -3.63 22.71 31.72
C ARG A 474 -5.17 22.56 31.75
N PRO A 475 -5.73 21.40 32.14
CA PRO A 475 -7.15 21.34 32.43
C PRO A 475 -7.42 22.18 33.68
N ALA A 476 -8.34 23.15 33.53
CA ALA A 476 -8.90 23.87 34.66
C ALA A 476 -9.72 22.88 35.50
N ASP A 477 -9.45 22.88 36.81
CA ASP A 477 -10.30 22.27 37.82
C ASP A 477 -11.75 22.77 37.65
N ALA A 478 -12.68 21.84 37.58
CA ALA A 478 -14.08 22.10 37.84
C ALA A 478 -14.43 21.38 39.14
N GLY A 479 -14.22 22.09 40.25
CA GLY A 479 -14.94 21.81 41.49
C GLY A 479 -16.35 22.34 41.39
N THR A 480 -17.32 21.48 41.65
CA THR A 480 -18.40 21.58 42.66
C THR A 480 -19.22 20.31 42.61
#